data_AF-A0A920QGU5-F1
#
_entry.id   AF-A0A920QGU5-F1
#
_cell.length_a   1.000
_cell.length_b   1.000
_cell.length_c   1.000
_cell.angle_alpha   90.00
_cell.angle_beta   90.00
_cell.angle_gamma   90.00
#
_symmetry.space_group_name_H-M   'P 1'
#
loop_
_entity.id
_entity.type
_entity.pdbx_description
1 polymer ?
#
loop_
_entity_poly.entity_id
_entity_poly.type
_entity_poly.pdbx_seq_one_letter_code
_entity_poly.pdbx_strand_id
1 'polypeptide(L)'
;MKPTDLRGILQYIPKFRDRIFVVSVDGAIVSDENFPNLLLDFAVLRSLNIRVALVHGAASQIAAMALERGIEPSDLDGTEPVDAPTLDLALTGGQPAYPRYSRGLCC
;
A
#
# COMPACT_ATOMS: atom_id res chain seq x y z
N MET A 1 -11.00 25.14 15.22
CA MET A 1 -10.84 23.80 15.83
C MET A 1 -11.62 23.81 17.14
N LYS A 2 -12.65 22.97 17.31
CA LYS A 2 -13.52 23.01 18.50
C LYS A 2 -12.89 22.14 19.61
N PRO A 3 -12.91 22.56 20.89
CA PRO A 3 -12.25 21.82 21.98
C PRO A 3 -12.80 20.40 22.23
N THR A 4 -13.99 20.08 21.69
CA THR A 4 -14.61 18.76 21.78
C THR A 4 -13.88 17.70 20.94
N ASP A 5 -13.22 18.08 19.85
CA ASP A 5 -12.53 17.15 18.95
C ASP A 5 -11.31 16.47 19.59
N LEU A 6 -10.62 17.17 20.52
CA LEU A 6 -9.48 16.60 21.24
C LEU A 6 -9.90 15.48 22.21
N ARG A 7 -11.09 15.57 22.83
CA ARG A 7 -11.56 14.55 23.77
C ARG A 7 -11.87 13.22 23.07
N GLY A 8 -12.35 13.25 21.83
CA GLY A 8 -12.58 12.05 21.03
C GLY A 8 -11.27 11.33 20.67
N ILE A 9 -10.24 12.08 20.28
CA ILE A 9 -8.92 11.56 19.93
C ILE A 9 -8.24 10.90 21.15
N LEU A 10 -8.37 11.51 22.33
CA LEU A 10 -7.81 10.98 23.59
C LEU A 10 -8.46 9.66 24.05
N GLN A 11 -9.67 9.32 23.59
CA GLN A 11 -10.30 8.03 23.85
C GLN A 11 -9.99 6.97 22.79
N TYR A 12 -9.63 7.39 21.57
CA TYR A 12 -9.36 6.48 20.46
C TYR A 12 -7.97 5.84 20.57
N ILE A 13 -6.95 6.63 20.91
CA ILE A 13 -5.56 6.16 21.03
C ILE A 13 -5.39 4.99 22.03
N PRO A 14 -5.89 5.07 23.29
CA PRO A 14 -5.75 3.95 24.22
C PRO A 14 -6.58 2.71 23.82
N LYS A 15 -7.63 2.85 23.01
CA LYS A 15 -8.48 1.72 22.58
C LYS A 15 -7.78 0.83 21.54
N PHE A 16 -6.90 1.41 20.73
CA PHE A 16 -6.27 0.73 19.60
C PHE A 16 -4.74 0.64 19.71
N ARG A 17 -4.18 1.02 20.87
CA ARG A 17 -2.79 0.76 21.21
C ARG A 17 -2.51 -0.76 21.11
N ASP A 18 -1.36 -1.11 20.55
CA ASP A 18 -0.89 -2.49 20.32
C ASP A 18 -1.74 -3.33 19.35
N ARG A 19 -2.70 -2.73 18.64
CA ARG A 19 -3.46 -3.39 17.57
C ARG A 19 -2.82 -3.13 16.20
N ILE A 20 -3.01 -4.10 15.30
CA ILE A 20 -2.57 -4.00 13.91
C ILE A 20 -3.77 -3.59 13.06
N PHE A 21 -3.65 -2.47 12.36
CA PHE A 21 -4.61 -2.01 11.36
C PHE A 21 -4.18 -2.55 10.01
N VAL A 22 -4.97 -3.44 9.44
CA VAL A 22 -4.79 -3.89 8.07
C VAL A 22 -5.55 -2.92 7.17
N VAL A 23 -4.82 -2.20 6.32
CA VAL A 23 -5.38 -1.24 5.38
C VAL A 23 -5.18 -1.82 3.99
N SER A 24 -6.29 -2.19 3.33
CA SER A 24 -6.27 -2.60 1.94
C SER A 24 -6.50 -1.38 1.07
N VAL A 25 -5.54 -1.05 0.21
CA VAL A 25 -5.59 0.08 -0.72
C VAL A 25 -5.61 -0.45 -2.15
N ASP A 26 -6.39 0.20 -3.01
CA ASP A 26 -6.42 -0.14 -4.42
C ASP A 26 -5.05 0.10 -5.08
N GLY A 27 -4.64 -0.80 -5.98
CA GLY A 27 -3.35 -0.70 -6.67
C GLY A 27 -3.20 0.57 -7.51
N ALA A 28 -4.30 1.16 -8.01
CA ALA A 28 -4.27 2.42 -8.74
C ALA A 28 -3.85 3.60 -7.85
N ILE A 29 -4.22 3.58 -6.57
CA ILE A 29 -3.88 4.66 -5.62
C ILE A 29 -2.38 4.67 -5.31
N VAL A 30 -1.70 3.52 -5.37
CA VAL A 30 -0.24 3.43 -5.15
C VAL A 30 0.55 4.15 -6.26
N SER A 31 -0.01 4.18 -7.47
CA SER A 31 0.57 4.86 -8.62
C SER A 31 0.20 6.36 -8.70
N ASP A 32 -0.66 6.85 -7.79
CA ASP A 32 -1.13 8.23 -7.77
C ASP A 32 -0.13 9.17 -7.06
N GLU A 33 -0.06 10.42 -7.51
CA GLU A 33 0.81 11.44 -6.91
C GLU A 33 0.46 11.77 -5.45
N ASN A 34 -0.75 11.44 -4.99
CA ASN A 34 -1.19 11.64 -3.61
C ASN A 34 -0.75 10.52 -2.65
N PHE A 35 -0.25 9.40 -3.15
CA PHE A 35 0.19 8.28 -2.30
C PHE A 35 1.23 8.67 -1.23
N PRO A 36 2.21 9.56 -1.50
CA PRO A 36 3.13 10.05 -0.47
C PRO A 36 2.43 10.76 0.71
N ASN A 37 1.31 11.45 0.46
CA ASN A 37 0.53 12.09 1.54
C ASN A 37 -0.12 11.02 2.44
N LEU A 38 -0.63 9.93 1.87
CA LEU A 38 -1.15 8.80 2.64
C LEU A 38 -0.05 8.10 3.46
N LEU A 39 1.15 7.98 2.90
CA LEU A 39 2.31 7.44 3.64
C LEU A 39 2.68 8.31 4.85
N LEU A 40 2.56 9.65 4.74
CA LEU A 40 2.78 10.57 5.87
C LEU A 40 1.75 10.32 6.98
N ASP A 41 0.48 10.15 6.64
CA ASP A 41 -0.57 9.84 7.62
C ASP A 41 -0.30 8.49 8.31
N PHE A 42 0.13 7.47 7.58
CA PHE A 42 0.54 6.19 8.18
C PHE A 42 1.76 6.33 9.10
N ALA A 43 2.71 7.21 8.76
CA ALA A 43 3.86 7.50 9.61
C ALA A 43 3.45 8.18 10.93
N VAL A 44 2.44 9.06 10.89
CA VAL A 44 1.85 9.66 12.10
C VAL A 44 1.20 8.59 12.97
N LEU A 45 0.42 7.67 12.39
CA LEU A 45 -0.19 6.56 13.13
C LEU A 45 0.87 5.66 13.79
N ARG A 46 1.96 5.34 13.08
CA ARG A 46 3.09 4.59 13.62
C ARG A 46 3.73 5.31 14.81
N SER A 47 3.85 6.64 14.74
CA SER A 47 4.41 7.48 15.82
C SER A 47 3.53 7.48 17.09
N LEU A 48 2.25 7.13 16.97
CA LEU A 48 1.32 6.94 18.08
C LEU A 48 1.27 5.49 18.61
N ASN A 49 2.25 4.65 18.26
CA ASN A 49 2.30 3.21 18.59
C ASN A 49 1.13 2.38 18.02
N ILE A 50 0.53 2.83 16.91
CA ILE A 50 -0.44 2.05 16.16
C ILE A 50 0.30 1.29 15.06
N ARG A 51 0.19 -0.04 15.04
CA ARG A 51 0.85 -0.86 14.02
C ARG A 51 -0.03 -0.86 12.77
N VAL A 52 0.52 -0.55 11.60
CA VAL A 52 -0.22 -0.52 10.33
C VAL A 52 0.41 -1.54 9.38
N ALA A 53 -0.43 -2.39 8.79
CA ALA A 53 -0.07 -3.30 7.72
C ALA A 53 -0.81 -2.83 6.45
N LEU A 54 -0.06 -2.34 5.48
CA LEU A 54 -0.59 -1.90 4.19
C LEU A 54 -0.58 -3.07 3.21
N VAL A 55 -1.73 -3.38 2.63
CA VAL A 55 -1.90 -4.37 1.56
C VAL A 55 -2.40 -3.60 0.34
N HIS A 56 -1.80 -3.84 -0.82
CA HIS A 56 -2.27 -3.25 -2.07
C HIS A 56 -2.28 -4.28 -3.19
N GLY A 57 -3.16 -4.06 -4.18
CA GLY A 57 -3.13 -4.83 -5.43
C GLY A 57 -1.89 -4.46 -6.26
N ALA A 58 -1.36 -5.43 -7.01
CA ALA A 58 -0.25 -5.21 -7.94
C ALA A 58 -0.71 -5.09 -9.42
N ALA A 59 -2.01 -5.25 -9.69
CA ALA A 59 -2.57 -5.28 -11.04
C ALA A 59 -2.17 -4.08 -11.90
N SER A 60 -2.23 -2.85 -11.36
CA SER A 60 -1.82 -1.63 -12.04
C SER A 60 -0.33 -1.63 -12.43
N GLN A 61 0.54 -2.12 -11.54
CA GLN A 61 1.99 -2.20 -11.76
C GLN A 61 2.33 -3.30 -12.78
N ILE A 62 1.63 -4.44 -12.71
CA ILE A 62 1.79 -5.54 -13.66
C ILE A 62 1.34 -5.09 -15.05
N ALA A 63 0.20 -4.40 -15.18
CA ALA A 63 -0.29 -3.89 -16.45
C ALA A 63 0.68 -2.87 -17.09
N ALA A 64 1.25 -1.96 -16.29
CA ALA A 64 2.26 -1.03 -16.76
C ALA A 64 3.52 -1.75 -17.27
N MET A 65 4.02 -2.73 -16.52
CA MET A 65 5.20 -3.51 -16.92
C MET A 65 4.94 -4.41 -18.13
N ALA A 66 3.73 -4.95 -18.25
CA ALA A 66 3.29 -5.74 -19.39
C ALA A 66 3.30 -4.90 -20.68
N LEU A 67 2.81 -3.65 -20.60
CA LEU A 67 2.87 -2.69 -21.70
C LEU A 67 4.32 -2.36 -22.09
N GLU A 68 5.20 -2.10 -21.12
CA GLU A 68 6.62 -1.80 -21.37
C GLU A 68 7.36 -2.98 -22.04
N ARG A 69 7.02 -4.21 -21.67
CA ARG A 69 7.64 -5.43 -22.22
C ARG A 69 6.93 -5.98 -23.46
N GLY A 70 5.81 -5.38 -23.87
CA GLY A 70 5.00 -5.82 -25.01
C GLY A 70 4.39 -7.21 -24.82
N ILE A 71 4.11 -7.60 -23.57
CA ILE A 71 3.48 -8.87 -23.22
C ILE A 71 2.01 -8.58 -22.93
N GLU A 72 1.09 -9.32 -23.55
CA GLU A 72 -0.33 -9.25 -23.16
C GLU A 72 -0.56 -10.16 -21.94
N PRO A 73 -0.94 -9.60 -20.79
CA PRO A 73 -1.22 -10.40 -19.60
C PRO A 73 -2.53 -11.17 -19.78
N SER A 74 -2.53 -12.47 -19.49
CA SER A 74 -3.74 -13.30 -19.57
C SER A 74 -4.75 -13.00 -18.47
N ASP A 75 -4.27 -12.66 -17.28
CA ASP A 75 -5.12 -12.23 -16.16
C ASP A 75 -4.38 -11.23 -15.28
N LEU A 76 -5.09 -10.17 -14.89
CA LEU A 76 -4.59 -9.10 -14.03
C LEU A 76 -5.22 -9.12 -12.64
N ASP A 77 -6.39 -9.76 -12.50
CA ASP A 77 -7.16 -9.82 -11.26
C ASP A 77 -6.76 -11.03 -10.38
N GLY A 78 -6.05 -12.00 -10.94
CA GLY A 78 -5.60 -13.22 -10.25
C GLY A 78 -6.73 -14.23 -10.02
N THR A 79 -7.79 -14.18 -10.82
CA THR A 79 -8.97 -15.04 -10.72
C THR A 79 -8.90 -16.22 -11.69
N GLU A 80 -8.19 -16.06 -12.81
CA GLU A 80 -8.07 -17.05 -13.88
C GLU A 80 -6.65 -17.65 -13.92
N PRO A 81 -6.43 -18.78 -14.61
CA PRO A 81 -5.10 -19.35 -14.79
C PRO A 81 -4.14 -18.37 -15.48
N VAL A 82 -3.00 -18.11 -14.82
CA VAL A 82 -1.97 -17.17 -15.27
C VAL A 82 -0.87 -17.90 -16.03
N ASP A 83 -0.51 -17.42 -17.23
CA ASP A 83 0.57 -18.00 -18.03
C ASP A 83 1.96 -17.71 -17.42
N ALA A 84 2.94 -18.55 -17.77
CA ALA A 84 4.33 -18.37 -17.32
C ALA A 84 4.92 -16.95 -17.51
N PRO A 85 4.77 -16.27 -18.67
CA PRO A 85 5.25 -14.88 -18.82
C PRO A 85 4.52 -13.88 -17.94
N THR A 86 3.21 -14.05 -17.72
CA THR A 86 2.42 -13.17 -16.85
C THR A 86 2.76 -13.41 -15.37
N LEU A 87 3.07 -14.66 -14.99
CA LEU A 87 3.57 -14.97 -13.66
C LEU A 87 4.95 -14.34 -13.41
N ASP A 88 5.86 -14.38 -14.37
CA ASP A 88 7.17 -13.72 -14.26
C ASP A 88 7.04 -12.19 -14.08
N LEU A 89 6.11 -11.58 -14.80
CA LEU A 89 5.72 -10.18 -14.62
C LEU A 89 5.12 -9.93 -13.23
N ALA A 90 4.24 -10.80 -12.75
CA ALA A 90 3.63 -10.68 -11.43
C ALA A 90 4.65 -10.83 -10.30
N LEU A 91 5.63 -11.73 -10.44
CA LEU A 91 6.72 -11.88 -9.49
C LEU A 91 7.66 -10.67 -9.52
N THR A 92 7.96 -10.14 -10.71
CA THR A 92 8.83 -8.97 -10.84
C THR A 92 8.14 -7.68 -10.37
N GLY A 93 6.84 -7.51 -10.67
CA GLY A 93 6.04 -6.35 -10.27
C GLY A 93 5.48 -6.44 -8.84
N GLY A 94 5.39 -7.65 -8.27
CA GLY A 94 4.99 -7.88 -6.89
C GLY A 94 6.14 -7.78 -5.89
N GLN A 95 7.39 -7.72 -6.36
CA GLN A 95 8.51 -7.34 -5.52
C GLN A 95 8.37 -5.86 -5.15
N PRO A 96 8.58 -5.47 -3.88
CA PRO A 96 8.54 -4.07 -3.49
C PRO A 96 9.64 -3.34 -4.26
N ALA A 97 9.26 -2.64 -5.32
CA ALA A 97 10.05 -1.61 -5.94
C ALA A 97 10.13 -0.46 -4.93
N TYR A 98 11.02 -0.57 -3.95
CA TYR A 98 11.22 0.45 -2.92
C TYR A 98 11.48 1.80 -3.61
N PRO A 99 10.55 2.77 -3.54
CA PRO A 99 10.88 4.10 -3.97
C PRO A 99 11.91 4.65 -2.98
N ARG A 100 12.74 5.56 -3.47
CA ARG A 100 13.80 6.29 -2.76
C ARG A 100 13.35 7.01 -1.46
N TYR A 101 12.05 6.99 -1.14
CA TYR A 101 11.44 7.58 0.06
C TYR A 101 11.56 6.74 1.34
N SER A 102 11.97 5.46 1.26
CA SER A 102 12.00 4.54 2.41
C SER A 102 13.26 4.59 3.28
N ARG A 103 14.23 5.48 3.00
CA ARG A 103 15.49 5.56 3.75
C ARG A 103 15.38 6.03 5.21
N GLY A 104 14.16 6.26 5.72
CA GLY A 104 13.91 6.67 7.11
C GLY A 104 12.95 5.79 7.90
N LEU A 105 12.40 4.70 7.32
CA LEU A 105 11.31 3.94 7.96
C LEU A 105 11.66 2.51 8.37
N CYS A 106 12.88 2.03 8.11
CA CYS A 106 13.33 0.73 8.59
C CYS A 106 14.78 0.78 9.10
N CYS A 107 14.93 1.04 10.39
CA CYS A 107 15.57 0.17 11.39
C CYS A 107 14.92 0.52 12.75
#